data_AF-A0A820INM7-F1
#
_entry.id   AF-A0A820INM7-F1
#
_cell.length_a   1.000
_cell.length_b   1.000
_cell.length_c   1.000
_cell.angle_alpha   90.00
_cell.angle_beta   90.00
_cell.angle_gamma   90.00
#
_symmetry.space_group_name_H-M   'P 1'
#
loop_
_entity.id
_entity.type
_entity.pdbx_description
1 polymer ?
#
loop_
_entity_poly.entity_id
_entity_poly.type
_entity_poly.pdbx_seq_one_letter_code
_entity_poly.pdbx_strand_id
1 'polypeptide(L)'
;REQQQNNILGGEACVWSEYIAANSVDSRIWPHALAIAERLWSPSSITNENFLYERLFRMNHLFDTMQTGVTHISLYKSQLQNFILDPKKKLDLLQPLIILADVCEPCGPQERSKIYTYSANTPLTTFTDVLQSESELIWKLGKLPINDELSYRDIFQTWSINHLHLRELFDNVEKTKNKKIWGQDIEQLSLNLANTGQIGLRILDYNSKRILNSDKNNIMNSWTLSYWICY
;
A
#
# COMPACT_ATOMS: atom_id res chain seq x y z
N ARG A 1 -1.22 19.94 -38.34
CA ARG A 1 -1.28 19.12 -37.10
C ARG A 1 -0.54 17.80 -37.29
N GLU A 2 -0.83 17.01 -38.32
CA GLU A 2 -0.12 15.73 -38.59
C GLU A 2 1.41 15.89 -38.76
N GLN A 3 1.88 16.90 -39.52
CA GLN A 3 3.32 17.18 -39.64
C GLN A 3 4.03 17.52 -38.32
N GLN A 4 3.32 18.03 -37.32
CA GLN A 4 3.90 18.32 -36.00
C GLN A 4 3.98 17.07 -35.12
N GLN A 5 3.10 16.09 -35.33
CA GLN A 5 3.15 14.81 -34.61
C GLN A 5 4.39 13.99 -34.99
N ASN A 6 4.83 14.09 -36.25
CA ASN A 6 6.05 13.42 -36.72
C ASN A 6 7.34 13.93 -36.04
N ASN A 7 7.30 15.09 -35.36
CA ASN A 7 8.43 15.60 -34.59
C ASN A 7 8.50 15.03 -33.17
N ILE A 8 7.49 14.26 -32.74
CA ILE A 8 7.46 13.61 -31.44
C ILE A 8 8.23 12.29 -31.56
N LEU A 9 9.44 12.25 -31.01
CA LEU A 9 10.30 11.05 -31.04
C LEU A 9 9.88 9.99 -30.01
N GLY A 10 9.20 10.41 -28.94
CA GLY A 10 8.81 9.54 -27.83
C GLY A 10 8.77 10.29 -26.51
N GLY A 11 9.10 9.59 -25.43
CA GLY A 11 9.20 10.13 -24.09
C GLY A 11 10.15 9.29 -23.24
N GLU A 12 10.50 9.81 -22.06
CA GLU A 12 11.43 9.16 -21.13
C GLU A 12 10.83 9.15 -19.73
N ALA A 13 11.07 8.07 -18.99
CA ALA A 13 10.77 8.00 -17.57
C ALA A 13 11.96 8.57 -16.80
N CYS A 14 11.77 9.71 -16.12
CA CYS A 14 12.80 10.33 -15.31
C CYS A 14 12.60 9.99 -13.84
N VAL A 15 13.64 9.47 -13.21
CA VAL A 15 13.67 9.18 -11.78
C VAL A 15 14.69 10.11 -11.12
N TRP A 16 14.18 11.03 -10.29
CA TRP A 16 15.00 11.97 -9.54
C TRP A 16 15.41 11.36 -8.21
N SER A 17 16.70 11.49 -7.85
CA SER A 17 17.31 10.70 -6.79
C SER A 17 17.33 11.37 -5.41
N GLU A 18 16.58 12.45 -5.18
CA GLU A 18 16.57 13.18 -3.89
C GLU A 18 16.08 12.29 -2.74
N TYR A 19 15.19 11.35 -3.05
CA TYR A 19 14.54 10.45 -2.09
C TYR A 19 14.74 8.98 -2.45
N ILE A 20 15.81 8.67 -3.18
CA ILE A 20 16.11 7.32 -3.67
C ILE A 20 17.56 6.98 -3.34
N ALA A 21 17.75 5.80 -2.78
CA ALA A 21 19.07 5.23 -2.51
C ALA A 21 19.23 3.90 -3.24
N ALA A 22 20.44 3.35 -3.25
CA ALA A 22 20.76 2.09 -3.92
C ALA A 22 19.86 0.92 -3.45
N ASN A 23 19.37 0.97 -2.22
CA ASN A 23 18.48 -0.03 -1.66
C ASN A 23 16.99 0.19 -2.03
N SER A 24 16.58 1.35 -2.54
CA SER A 24 15.18 1.61 -2.91
C SER A 24 14.98 1.88 -4.41
N VAL A 25 16.06 2.04 -5.18
CA VAL A 25 16.02 2.39 -6.61
C VAL A 25 15.13 1.46 -7.43
N ASP A 26 15.26 0.15 -7.28
CA ASP A 26 14.45 -0.82 -8.03
C ASP A 26 12.96 -0.66 -7.71
N SER A 27 12.60 -0.50 -6.44
CA SER A 27 11.20 -0.32 -6.00
C SER A 27 10.57 1.01 -6.42
N ARG A 28 11.39 1.98 -6.83
CA ARG A 28 10.96 3.29 -7.33
C ARG A 28 10.84 3.31 -8.84
N ILE A 29 11.61 2.47 -9.54
CA ILE A 29 11.56 2.31 -11.00
C ILE A 29 10.46 1.32 -11.38
N TRP A 30 10.42 0.17 -10.70
CA TRP A 30 9.57 -0.97 -11.05
C TRP A 30 8.42 -1.12 -10.03
N PRO A 31 7.18 -1.37 -10.50
CA PRO A 31 6.78 -1.69 -11.87
C PRO A 31 6.42 -0.48 -12.78
N HIS A 32 6.47 0.76 -12.30
CA HIS A 32 6.01 1.94 -13.06
C HIS A 32 6.64 2.08 -14.45
N ALA A 33 7.94 1.81 -14.57
CA ALA A 33 8.64 1.87 -15.85
C ALA A 33 8.10 0.86 -16.88
N LEU A 34 7.46 -0.25 -16.46
CA LEU A 34 6.79 -1.17 -17.38
C LEU A 34 5.53 -0.55 -18.00
N ALA A 35 4.74 0.18 -17.20
CA ALA A 35 3.57 0.88 -17.70
C ALA A 35 3.96 2.00 -18.68
N ILE A 36 5.05 2.73 -18.39
CA ILE A 36 5.59 3.75 -19.30
C ILE A 36 6.13 3.10 -20.58
N ALA A 37 6.87 1.99 -20.47
CA ALA A 37 7.34 1.24 -21.62
C ALA A 37 6.17 0.78 -22.51
N GLU A 38 5.08 0.29 -21.91
CA GLU A 38 3.88 -0.07 -22.66
C GLU A 38 3.29 1.13 -23.42
N ARG A 39 3.21 2.30 -22.77
CA ARG A 39 2.70 3.53 -23.41
C ARG A 39 3.56 3.98 -24.58
N LEU A 40 4.88 3.82 -24.49
CA LEU A 40 5.83 4.24 -25.53
C LEU A 40 5.97 3.21 -26.67
N TRP A 41 5.62 1.96 -26.43
CA TRP A 41 5.76 0.88 -27.40
C TRP A 41 4.45 0.48 -28.09
N SER A 42 3.34 0.45 -27.33
CA SER A 42 2.08 -0.10 -27.81
C SER A 42 1.30 0.89 -28.69
N PRO A 43 0.38 0.40 -29.55
CA PRO A 43 -0.52 1.27 -30.29
C PRO A 43 -1.28 2.22 -29.36
N SER A 44 -1.50 3.47 -29.80
CA SER A 44 -2.17 4.51 -29.02
C SER A 44 -3.61 4.16 -28.61
N SER A 45 -4.23 3.19 -29.29
CA SER A 45 -5.55 2.65 -28.96
C SER A 45 -5.56 1.81 -27.68
N ILE A 46 -4.42 1.26 -27.25
CA ILE A 46 -4.30 0.50 -26.01
C ILE A 46 -4.26 1.48 -24.82
N THR A 47 -5.41 1.61 -24.17
CA THR A 47 -5.64 2.57 -23.08
C THR A 47 -6.44 1.98 -21.92
N ASN A 48 -6.80 0.70 -21.98
CA ASN A 48 -7.58 0.05 -20.92
C ASN A 48 -6.71 -0.19 -19.68
N GLU A 49 -7.01 0.55 -18.62
CA GLU A 49 -6.29 0.52 -17.35
C GLU A 49 -6.40 -0.83 -16.63
N ASN A 50 -7.58 -1.47 -16.63
CA ASN A 50 -7.74 -2.78 -16.00
C ASN A 50 -6.83 -3.82 -16.64
N PHE A 51 -6.80 -3.83 -17.97
CA PHE A 51 -5.95 -4.73 -18.75
C PHE A 51 -4.45 -4.42 -18.63
N LEU A 52 -4.09 -3.15 -18.36
CA LEU A 52 -2.73 -2.77 -18.00
C LEU A 52 -2.35 -3.41 -16.67
N TYR A 53 -3.11 -3.17 -15.60
CA TYR A 53 -2.76 -3.66 -14.25
C TYR A 53 -2.70 -5.19 -14.16
N GLU A 54 -3.61 -5.91 -14.82
CA GLU A 54 -3.56 -7.38 -14.87
C GLU A 54 -2.24 -7.91 -15.44
N ARG A 55 -1.70 -7.27 -16.48
CA ARG A 55 -0.41 -7.63 -17.07
C ARG A 55 0.76 -7.07 -16.28
N LEU A 56 0.60 -5.87 -15.72
CA LEU A 56 1.61 -5.18 -14.91
C LEU A 56 1.98 -6.04 -13.70
N PHE A 57 1.01 -6.53 -12.92
CA PHE A 57 1.31 -7.38 -11.76
C PHE A 57 1.94 -8.71 -12.15
N ARG A 58 1.51 -9.32 -13.27
CA ARG A 58 2.19 -10.52 -13.79
C ARG A 58 3.66 -10.24 -14.14
N MET A 59 3.93 -9.14 -14.85
CA MET A 59 5.30 -8.73 -15.17
C MET A 59 6.10 -8.35 -13.92
N ASN A 60 5.47 -7.71 -12.93
CA ASN A 60 6.06 -7.33 -11.65
C ASN A 60 6.69 -8.55 -10.95
N HIS A 61 5.93 -9.65 -10.85
CA HIS A 61 6.42 -10.91 -10.28
C HIS A 61 7.45 -11.61 -11.16
N LEU A 62 7.29 -11.58 -12.48
CA LEU A 62 8.26 -12.18 -13.39
C LEU A 62 9.64 -11.49 -13.31
N PHE A 63 9.70 -10.17 -13.20
CA PHE A 63 10.97 -9.44 -13.14
C PHE A 63 11.81 -9.81 -11.93
N ASP A 64 11.17 -9.99 -10.77
CA ASP A 64 11.83 -10.41 -9.51
C ASP A 64 12.28 -11.89 -9.54
N THR A 65 11.57 -12.74 -10.29
CA THR A 65 11.89 -14.19 -10.38
C THR A 65 12.89 -14.51 -11.50
N MET A 66 13.01 -13.67 -12.52
CA MET A 66 13.96 -13.84 -13.63
C MET A 66 15.36 -13.36 -13.24
N GLN A 67 16.40 -13.85 -13.92
CA GLN A 67 17.80 -13.41 -13.75
C GLN A 67 18.06 -12.04 -14.41
N THR A 68 17.17 -11.07 -14.20
CA THR A 68 17.30 -9.69 -14.71
C THR A 68 18.19 -8.83 -13.81
N GLY A 69 18.36 -9.23 -12.55
CA GLY A 69 19.02 -8.45 -11.51
C GLY A 69 18.12 -7.44 -10.80
N VAL A 70 16.84 -7.34 -11.20
CA VAL A 70 15.84 -6.49 -10.54
C VAL A 70 15.33 -7.18 -9.28
N THR A 71 15.34 -6.46 -8.15
CA THR A 71 15.06 -7.05 -6.83
C THR A 71 13.98 -6.31 -6.03
N HIS A 72 13.12 -5.53 -6.67
CA HIS A 72 12.16 -4.64 -5.98
C HIS A 72 11.19 -5.36 -5.03
N ILE A 73 10.79 -6.60 -5.28
CA ILE A 73 9.87 -7.35 -4.40
C ILE A 73 10.64 -8.09 -3.30
N SER A 74 11.72 -8.78 -3.68
CA SER A 74 12.58 -9.52 -2.75
C SER A 74 13.27 -8.58 -1.74
N LEU A 75 13.79 -7.45 -2.21
CA LEU A 75 14.41 -6.42 -1.38
C LEU A 75 13.41 -5.72 -0.47
N TYR A 76 12.19 -5.44 -0.95
CA TYR A 76 11.10 -4.91 -0.11
C TYR A 76 10.85 -5.79 1.12
N LYS A 77 10.68 -7.11 0.91
CA LYS A 77 10.49 -8.06 2.02
C LYS A 77 11.70 -8.09 2.95
N SER A 78 12.92 -8.13 2.39
CA SER A 78 14.15 -8.12 3.18
C SER A 78 14.30 -6.84 4.02
N GLN A 79 13.86 -5.69 3.51
CA GLN A 79 13.93 -4.42 4.22
C GLN A 79 12.89 -4.33 5.33
N LEU A 80 11.67 -4.79 5.10
CA LEU A 80 10.66 -4.87 6.15
C LEU A 80 11.10 -5.78 7.31
N GLN A 81 11.77 -6.89 6.99
CA GLN A 81 12.35 -7.77 8.01
C GLN A 81 13.41 -7.08 8.88
N ASN A 82 14.07 -6.01 8.40
CA ASN A 82 15.07 -5.28 9.18
C ASN A 82 14.44 -4.41 10.27
N PHE A 83 13.15 -4.07 10.15
CA PHE A 83 12.42 -3.40 11.23
C PHE A 83 12.10 -4.32 12.40
N ILE A 84 12.16 -5.64 12.20
CA ILE A 84 11.94 -6.64 13.24
C ILE A 84 13.29 -7.00 13.87
N LEU A 85 13.60 -6.36 14.99
CA LEU A 85 14.89 -6.47 15.67
C LEU A 85 15.12 -7.86 16.29
N ASP A 86 14.07 -8.52 16.78
CA ASP A 86 14.15 -9.87 17.35
C ASP A 86 14.07 -10.93 16.23
N PRO A 87 15.17 -11.66 15.95
CA PRO A 87 15.19 -12.67 14.88
C PRO A 87 14.15 -13.78 15.07
N LYS A 88 13.79 -14.11 16.32
CA LYS A 88 12.84 -15.19 16.61
C LYS A 88 11.41 -14.82 16.21
N LYS A 89 11.09 -13.52 16.20
CA LYS A 89 9.76 -12.99 15.89
C LYS A 89 9.59 -12.62 14.42
N LYS A 90 10.64 -12.71 13.60
CA LYS A 90 10.58 -12.35 12.18
C LYS A 90 9.50 -13.11 11.43
N LEU A 91 9.31 -14.40 11.72
CA LEU A 91 8.30 -15.21 11.06
C LEU A 91 6.88 -14.72 11.38
N ASP A 92 6.62 -14.40 12.66
CA ASP A 92 5.29 -14.03 13.14
C ASP A 92 4.91 -12.58 12.79
N LEU A 93 5.88 -11.67 12.80
CA LEU A 93 5.65 -10.23 12.62
C LEU A 93 5.78 -9.76 11.16
N LEU A 94 6.46 -10.52 10.28
CA LEU A 94 6.68 -10.08 8.91
C LEU A 94 5.39 -9.97 8.11
N GLN A 95 4.51 -10.98 8.17
CA GLN A 95 3.27 -10.95 7.39
C GLN A 95 2.32 -9.81 7.84
N PRO A 96 2.08 -9.58 9.15
CA PRO A 96 1.33 -8.41 9.61
C PRO A 96 1.96 -7.07 9.20
N LEU A 97 3.29 -6.99 9.17
CA LEU A 97 4.01 -5.78 8.75
C LEU A 97 3.89 -5.54 7.24
N ILE A 98 3.93 -6.60 6.42
CA ILE A 98 3.65 -6.52 4.99
C ILE A 98 2.23 -6.04 4.76
N ILE A 99 1.23 -6.58 5.47
CA ILE A 99 -0.17 -6.13 5.36
C ILE A 99 -0.28 -4.63 5.65
N LEU A 100 0.40 -4.14 6.70
CA LEU A 100 0.42 -2.72 7.02
C LEU A 100 1.11 -1.89 5.93
N ALA A 101 2.25 -2.34 5.43
CA ALA A 101 3.00 -1.65 4.41
C ALA A 101 2.27 -1.62 3.06
N ASP A 102 1.61 -2.71 2.67
CA ASP A 102 0.86 -2.82 1.40
C ASP A 102 -0.39 -1.93 1.37
N VAL A 103 -0.90 -1.47 2.52
CA VAL A 103 -2.01 -0.49 2.56
C VAL A 103 -1.53 0.95 2.70
N CYS A 104 -0.22 1.16 2.80
CA CYS A 104 0.39 2.48 2.94
C CYS A 104 1.07 2.92 1.64
N GLU A 105 1.05 4.22 1.38
CA GLU A 105 1.79 4.83 0.29
C GLU A 105 2.88 5.76 0.83
N PRO A 106 4.03 5.89 0.14
CA PRO A 106 5.05 6.84 0.53
C PRO A 106 4.55 8.28 0.39
N CYS A 107 4.83 9.11 1.39
CA CYS A 107 4.54 10.54 1.30
C CYS A 107 5.24 11.18 0.09
N GLY A 108 4.53 12.07 -0.62
CA GLY A 108 5.07 12.80 -1.74
C GLY A 108 6.24 13.73 -1.37
N PRO A 109 7.06 14.17 -2.36
CA PRO A 109 8.26 14.99 -2.14
C PRO A 109 8.02 16.27 -1.32
N GLN A 110 6.86 16.91 -1.52
CA GLN A 110 6.49 18.15 -0.83
C GLN A 110 6.22 17.94 0.66
N GLU A 111 5.63 16.81 1.04
CA GLU A 111 5.39 16.48 2.44
C GLU A 111 6.70 16.02 3.11
N ARG A 112 7.51 15.24 2.40
CA ARG A 112 8.83 14.81 2.89
C ARG A 112 9.74 15.99 3.23
N SER A 113 9.82 17.00 2.36
CA SER A 113 10.68 18.17 2.58
C SER A 113 10.25 19.04 3.77
N LYS A 114 8.98 18.98 4.19
CA LYS A 114 8.49 19.69 5.39
C LYS A 114 8.89 18.98 6.69
N ILE A 115 8.99 17.65 6.67
CA ILE A 115 9.22 16.84 7.87
C ILE A 115 10.71 16.80 8.21
N TYR A 116 11.57 16.62 7.21
CA TYR A 116 13.02 16.50 7.40
C TYR A 116 13.81 17.25 6.33
N THR A 117 15.01 17.70 6.69
CA THR A 117 16.01 18.16 5.73
C THR A 117 16.76 16.97 5.16
N TYR A 118 16.57 16.73 3.87
CA TYR A 118 17.27 15.68 3.15
C TYR A 118 18.56 16.24 2.55
N SER A 119 19.62 15.47 2.68
CA SER A 119 20.91 15.70 2.02
C SER A 119 21.30 14.43 1.27
N ALA A 120 22.28 14.52 0.38
CA ALA A 120 22.81 13.34 -0.32
C ALA A 120 23.34 12.24 0.63
N ASN A 121 23.65 12.59 1.88
CA ASN A 121 24.15 11.66 2.90
C ASN A 121 23.07 11.16 3.87
N THR A 122 21.81 11.58 3.70
CA THR A 122 20.73 11.15 4.58
C THR A 122 20.41 9.67 4.29
N PRO A 123 20.45 8.77 5.30
CA PRO A 123 20.14 7.37 5.07
C PRO A 123 18.64 7.18 4.76
N LEU A 124 18.34 6.60 3.60
CA LEU A 124 16.97 6.33 3.15
C LEU A 124 16.59 4.88 3.48
N THR A 125 16.38 4.63 4.77
CA THR A 125 16.08 3.30 5.33
C THR A 125 14.86 3.33 6.26
N THR A 126 14.08 4.41 6.25
CA THR A 126 12.88 4.54 7.07
C THR A 126 11.73 3.72 6.50
N PHE A 127 10.66 3.51 7.26
CA PHE A 127 9.51 2.74 6.79
C PHE A 127 8.96 3.29 5.46
N THR A 128 8.85 4.61 5.34
CA THR A 128 8.42 5.28 4.12
C THR A 128 9.36 5.05 2.93
N ASP A 129 10.65 4.85 3.15
CA ASP A 129 11.62 4.55 2.08
C ASP A 129 11.47 3.12 1.54
N VAL A 130 10.93 2.22 2.36
CA VAL A 130 10.72 0.81 2.02
C VAL A 130 9.39 0.58 1.29
N LEU A 131 8.38 1.43 1.53
CA LEU A 131 7.04 1.27 0.93
C LEU A 131 7.10 1.14 -0.59
N GLN A 132 6.33 0.19 -1.14
CA GLN A 132 6.11 0.08 -2.56
C GLN A 132 5.17 1.19 -3.04
N SER A 133 5.37 1.66 -4.26
CA SER A 133 4.49 2.69 -4.84
C SER A 133 3.18 2.12 -5.39
N GLU A 134 3.12 0.81 -5.67
CA GLU A 134 1.94 0.13 -6.21
C GLU A 134 1.57 -1.04 -5.31
N SER A 135 0.36 -1.01 -4.77
CA SER A 135 -0.18 -2.10 -3.95
C SER A 135 -1.10 -2.98 -4.76
N GLU A 136 -0.65 -4.21 -5.04
CA GLU A 136 -1.50 -5.23 -5.67
C GLU A 136 -2.69 -5.60 -4.78
N LEU A 137 -2.51 -5.57 -3.46
CA LEU A 137 -3.57 -5.83 -2.48
C LEU A 137 -4.69 -4.81 -2.61
N ILE A 138 -4.36 -3.52 -2.59
CA ILE A 138 -5.34 -2.43 -2.69
C ILE A 138 -5.99 -2.42 -4.07
N TRP A 139 -5.23 -2.67 -5.13
CA TRP A 139 -5.81 -2.78 -6.47
C TRP A 139 -6.82 -3.92 -6.56
N LYS A 140 -6.49 -5.12 -6.07
CA LYS A 140 -7.40 -6.27 -6.04
C LYS A 140 -8.66 -5.97 -5.24
N LEU A 141 -8.51 -5.36 -4.06
CA LEU A 141 -9.64 -4.91 -3.24
C LEU A 141 -10.57 -3.97 -4.02
N GLY A 142 -10.01 -3.02 -4.77
CA GLY A 142 -10.78 -2.10 -5.62
C GLY A 142 -11.47 -2.76 -6.82
N LYS A 143 -11.08 -3.97 -7.21
CA LYS A 143 -11.72 -4.75 -8.29
C LYS A 143 -12.72 -5.79 -7.81
N LEU A 144 -12.84 -6.01 -6.50
CA LEU A 144 -13.84 -6.93 -5.96
C LEU A 144 -15.27 -6.48 -6.32
N PRO A 145 -16.18 -7.40 -6.70
CA PRO A 145 -17.58 -7.05 -6.90
C PRO A 145 -18.21 -6.57 -5.59
N ILE A 146 -19.05 -5.54 -5.66
CA ILE A 146 -19.73 -4.94 -4.49
C ILE A 146 -20.51 -5.98 -3.66
N ASN A 147 -21.02 -7.04 -4.32
CA ASN A 147 -21.82 -8.09 -3.69
C ASN A 147 -20.98 -9.22 -3.06
N ASP A 148 -19.66 -9.18 -3.19
CA ASP A 148 -18.75 -10.19 -2.65
C ASP A 148 -18.48 -9.95 -1.15
N GLU A 149 -19.52 -10.08 -0.33
CA GLU A 149 -19.45 -9.85 1.12
C GLU A 149 -18.39 -10.73 1.80
N LEU A 150 -18.19 -11.96 1.32
CA LEU A 150 -17.23 -12.90 1.89
C LEU A 150 -15.79 -12.39 1.75
N SER A 151 -15.38 -12.00 0.53
CA SER A 151 -14.04 -11.46 0.30
C SER A 151 -13.78 -10.18 1.10
N TYR A 152 -14.76 -9.26 1.16
CA TYR A 152 -14.62 -8.06 1.99
C TYR A 152 -14.52 -8.39 3.47
N ARG A 153 -15.30 -9.35 3.96
CA ARG A 153 -15.28 -9.78 5.35
C ARG A 153 -13.91 -10.36 5.73
N ASP A 154 -13.34 -11.20 4.89
CA ASP A 154 -12.00 -11.80 5.11
C ASP A 154 -10.90 -10.72 5.21
N ILE A 155 -10.95 -9.72 4.31
CA ILE A 155 -10.01 -8.60 4.31
C ILE A 155 -10.18 -7.75 5.58
N PHE A 156 -11.41 -7.35 5.90
CA PHE A 156 -11.67 -6.53 7.08
C PHE A 156 -11.40 -7.25 8.39
N GLN A 157 -11.63 -8.57 8.46
CA GLN A 157 -11.19 -9.39 9.59
C GLN A 157 -9.69 -9.34 9.74
N THR A 158 -8.95 -9.60 8.67
CA THR A 158 -7.48 -9.55 8.64
C THR A 158 -6.98 -8.18 9.13
N TRP A 159 -7.53 -7.08 8.60
CA TRP A 159 -7.17 -5.73 9.02
C TRP A 159 -7.50 -5.46 10.49
N SER A 160 -8.69 -5.86 10.95
CA SER A 160 -9.17 -5.60 12.31
C SER A 160 -8.30 -6.20 13.42
N ILE A 161 -7.66 -7.35 13.14
CA ILE A 161 -6.79 -8.05 14.08
C ILE A 161 -5.30 -7.74 13.85
N ASN A 162 -4.93 -7.12 12.72
CA ASN A 162 -3.52 -6.92 12.33
C ASN A 162 -2.72 -6.16 13.39
N HIS A 163 -3.33 -5.13 14.01
CA HIS A 163 -2.68 -4.36 15.07
C HIS A 163 -2.34 -5.22 16.29
N LEU A 164 -3.19 -6.21 16.64
CA LEU A 164 -2.92 -7.12 17.77
C LEU A 164 -1.66 -7.97 17.51
N HIS A 165 -1.46 -8.41 16.26
CA HIS A 165 -0.26 -9.14 15.86
C HIS A 165 0.99 -8.25 15.90
N LEU A 166 0.86 -6.97 15.55
CA LEU A 166 1.97 -6.01 15.57
C LEU A 166 2.25 -5.39 16.94
N ARG A 167 1.42 -5.63 17.96
CA ARG A 167 1.58 -4.98 19.28
C ARG A 167 2.97 -5.18 19.87
N GLU A 168 3.51 -6.39 19.78
CA GLU A 168 4.85 -6.71 20.31
C GLU A 168 5.99 -5.97 19.59
N LEU A 169 5.77 -5.56 18.33
CA LEU A 169 6.71 -4.72 17.58
C LEU A 169 6.77 -3.30 18.19
N PHE A 170 5.65 -2.81 18.72
CA PHE A 170 5.52 -1.46 19.29
C PHE A 170 5.92 -1.42 20.78
N ASP A 171 5.57 -2.46 21.55
CA ASP A 171 5.77 -2.52 23.01
C ASP A 171 7.24 -2.40 23.44
N ASN A 172 8.18 -2.82 22.59
CA ASN A 172 9.61 -2.90 22.92
C ASN A 172 10.42 -1.68 22.47
N VAL A 173 9.79 -0.67 21.86
CA VAL A 173 10.51 0.51 21.36
C VAL A 173 10.11 1.73 22.18
N GLU A 174 11.10 2.37 22.82
CA GLU A 174 10.89 3.70 23.41
C GLU A 174 10.29 4.63 22.35
N LYS A 175 9.16 5.30 22.64
CA LYS A 175 8.45 6.19 21.69
C LYS A 175 9.37 7.22 21.00
N THR A 176 10.47 7.60 21.65
CA THR A 176 11.51 8.50 21.12
C THR A 176 12.47 7.83 20.11
N LYS A 177 12.68 6.51 20.18
CA LYS A 177 13.42 5.72 19.18
C LYS A 177 12.55 5.36 17.97
N ASN A 178 11.23 5.23 18.13
CA ASN A 178 10.29 4.93 17.04
C ASN A 178 10.38 5.92 15.86
N LYS A 179 10.37 7.23 16.12
CA LYS A 179 10.52 8.24 15.06
C LYS A 179 11.87 8.17 14.33
N LYS A 180 12.93 7.71 15.00
CA LYS A 180 14.27 7.64 14.40
C LYS A 180 14.45 6.39 13.53
N ILE A 181 13.84 5.27 13.91
CA ILE A 181 13.94 4.00 13.16
C ILE A 181 12.96 4.00 11.99
N TRP A 182 11.73 4.49 12.20
CA TRP A 182 10.65 4.34 11.21
C TRP A 182 10.35 5.63 10.44
N GLY A 183 10.90 6.76 10.86
CA GLY A 183 10.66 8.07 10.24
C GLY A 183 9.27 8.66 10.50
N GLN A 184 8.32 7.85 10.99
CA GLN A 184 6.93 8.22 11.25
C GLN A 184 6.30 7.32 12.32
N ASP A 185 5.07 7.65 12.75
CA ASP A 185 4.30 6.86 13.70
C ASP A 185 3.50 5.75 12.98
N ILE A 186 4.15 4.61 12.74
CA ILE A 186 3.48 3.46 12.09
C ILE A 186 2.54 2.70 13.05
N GLU A 187 2.68 2.92 14.37
CA GLU A 187 1.75 2.35 15.36
C GLU A 187 0.37 2.97 15.17
N GLN A 188 0.30 4.30 15.00
CA GLN A 188 -0.95 4.98 14.68
C GLN A 188 -1.53 4.52 13.34
N LEU A 189 -0.71 4.28 12.31
CA LEU A 189 -1.17 3.72 11.03
C LEU A 189 -1.76 2.31 11.21
N SER A 190 -1.11 1.47 12.01
CA SER A 190 -1.58 0.13 12.36
C SER A 190 -2.93 0.17 13.08
N LEU A 191 -3.10 1.10 14.03
CA LEU A 191 -4.36 1.30 14.73
C LEU A 191 -5.47 1.79 13.79
N ASN A 192 -5.16 2.72 12.88
CA ASN A 192 -6.11 3.21 11.89
C ASN A 192 -6.57 2.10 10.95
N LEU A 193 -5.67 1.22 10.53
CA LEU A 193 -6.00 0.05 9.71
C LEU A 193 -6.95 -0.91 10.45
N ALA A 194 -6.65 -1.19 11.73
CA ALA A 194 -7.51 -2.03 12.55
C ALA A 194 -8.91 -1.44 12.74
N ASN A 195 -9.00 -0.14 13.00
CA ASN A 195 -10.27 0.58 13.10
C ASN A 195 -11.05 0.54 11.79
N THR A 196 -10.36 0.71 10.66
CA THR A 196 -10.97 0.60 9.31
C THR A 196 -11.56 -0.79 9.09
N GLY A 197 -10.82 -1.85 9.45
CA GLY A 197 -11.34 -3.22 9.40
C GLY A 197 -12.58 -3.41 10.27
N GLN A 198 -12.57 -2.93 11.52
CA GLN A 198 -13.73 -3.02 12.41
C GLN A 198 -14.96 -2.28 11.87
N ILE A 199 -14.77 -1.07 11.33
CA ILE A 199 -15.85 -0.29 10.70
C ILE A 199 -16.42 -1.06 9.50
N GLY A 200 -15.54 -1.60 8.65
CA GLY A 200 -15.94 -2.43 7.50
C GLY A 200 -16.81 -3.61 7.91
N LEU A 201 -16.41 -4.38 8.93
CA LEU A 201 -17.19 -5.50 9.45
C LEU A 201 -18.57 -5.08 9.98
N ARG A 202 -18.65 -3.97 10.72
CA ARG A 202 -19.93 -3.44 11.23
C ARG A 202 -20.87 -3.05 10.09
N ILE A 203 -20.33 -2.46 9.02
CA ILE A 203 -21.12 -2.10 7.83
C ILE A 203 -21.66 -3.35 7.13
N LEU A 204 -20.86 -4.40 6.99
CA LEU A 204 -21.31 -5.67 6.41
C LEU A 204 -22.43 -6.28 7.27
N ASP A 205 -22.23 -6.40 8.58
CA ASP A 205 -23.24 -6.94 9.50
C ASP A 205 -24.55 -6.14 9.49
N TYR A 206 -24.46 -4.81 9.36
CA TYR A 206 -25.64 -3.95 9.20
C TYR A 206 -26.37 -4.24 7.88
N ASN A 207 -25.65 -4.36 6.77
CA ASN A 207 -26.24 -4.69 5.47
C ASN A 207 -26.93 -6.06 5.48
N SER A 208 -26.31 -7.10 6.03
CA SER A 208 -26.92 -8.43 6.13
C SER A 208 -28.21 -8.39 6.96
N LYS A 209 -28.21 -7.67 8.09
CA LYS A 209 -29.41 -7.47 8.93
C LYS A 209 -30.51 -6.68 8.22
N ARG A 210 -30.16 -5.68 7.41
CA ARG A 210 -31.10 -4.88 6.63
C ARG A 210 -31.78 -5.71 5.54
N ILE A 211 -31.03 -6.57 4.84
CA ILE A 211 -31.57 -7.49 3.84
C ILE A 211 -32.57 -8.47 4.49
N LEU A 212 -32.26 -8.98 5.67
CA LEU A 212 -33.13 -9.91 6.41
C LEU A 212 -34.40 -9.25 7.00
N ASN A 213 -34.41 -7.93 7.20
CA ASN A 213 -35.52 -7.19 7.82
C ASN A 213 -36.16 -6.14 6.89
N SER A 214 -36.24 -6.41 5.58
CA SER A 214 -36.75 -5.46 4.57
C SER A 214 -38.13 -4.85 4.91
N ASP A 215 -38.97 -5.62 5.61
CA ASP A 215 -40.36 -5.26 5.88
C ASP A 215 -40.54 -4.37 7.13
N LYS A 216 -39.48 -4.14 7.92
CA LYS A 216 -39.48 -3.25 9.10
C LYS A 216 -38.84 -1.89 8.85
N ASN A 217 -38.48 -1.60 7.60
CA ASN A 217 -37.65 -0.45 7.20
C ASN A 217 -38.24 0.95 7.45
N ASN A 218 -39.51 1.08 7.83
CA ASN A 218 -40.09 2.38 8.21
C ASN A 218 -39.82 2.81 9.67
N ILE A 219 -39.21 1.94 10.50
CA ILE A 219 -38.97 2.25 11.93
C ILE A 219 -37.47 2.33 12.27
N MET A 220 -36.58 1.82 11.40
CA MET A 220 -35.14 1.71 11.68
C MET A 220 -34.29 2.95 11.33
N ASN A 221 -34.90 4.05 10.87
CA ASN A 221 -34.20 5.30 10.55
C ASN A 221 -34.00 6.23 11.76
N SER A 222 -34.22 5.78 13.00
CA SER A 222 -34.13 6.64 14.20
C SER A 222 -32.81 6.57 14.95
N TRP A 223 -31.78 5.87 14.46
CA TRP A 223 -30.45 5.91 15.10
C TRP A 223 -29.67 7.11 14.57
N THR A 224 -29.74 8.21 15.33
CA THR A 224 -29.05 9.46 15.01
C THR A 224 -27.53 9.26 14.89
N LEU A 225 -26.92 10.01 13.98
CA LEU A 225 -25.47 10.05 13.68
C LEU A 225 -24.57 10.24 14.91
N SER A 226 -25.12 10.62 16.06
CA SER A 226 -24.42 10.84 17.33
C SER A 226 -23.81 9.57 17.95
N TYR A 227 -24.13 8.37 17.47
CA TYR A 227 -23.44 7.13 17.86
C TYR A 227 -22.27 6.74 16.93
N TRP A 228 -22.03 7.49 15.85
CA TRP A 228 -20.98 7.18 14.85
C TRP A 228 -19.58 7.69 15.20
N ILE A 229 -19.47 8.54 16.22
CA ILE A 229 -18.18 9.05 16.73
C ILE A 229 -18.21 8.92 18.24
N CYS A 230 -17.55 7.90 18.77
CA CYS A 230 -17.12 7.89 20.16
C CYS A 230 -15.59 7.76 20.17
N TYR A 231 -14.99 8.70 20.91
CA TYR A 231 -13.57 9.00 21.09
C TYR A 231 -12.67 7.80 21.41
#